data_AF-A0A3S0IFC0-F1
#
_entry.id   AF-A0A3S0IFC0-F1
#
_cell.length_a   1.000
_cell.length_b   1.000
_cell.length_c   1.000
_cell.angle_alpha   90.00
_cell.angle_beta   90.00
_cell.angle_gamma   90.00
#
_symmetry.space_group_name_H-M   'P 1'
#
loop_
_entity.id
_entity.type
_entity.pdbx_description
1 polymer ?
#
loop_
_entity_poly.entity_id
_entity_poly.type
_entity_poly.pdbx_seq_one_letter_code
_entity_poly.pdbx_strand_id
1 'polypeptide(L)'
;MGNRFDLRAPSLLLTLLLSLLYSFQAFADRPKGHYPFSISASRIGTAEADVGGGPQSLQRESWLFDAKAKYSVNRQWSLGVNLGYADLDYDWGNRGSTLFDGNLSSWQQVQRYSAGLSVSYRPDKHWMFLLAPKLQYASADTAPVSDAASYGVVASAMYRFDNGNLLGVGVAYLNDISEVRTVPYLAVNWRINESWRLGNPFSAGFTGPAGLELSYRLNPSIDFGLGSSKRTQRFLVEDDDVTVEIDEWVSFLRVGWKLNGSLSFNAYAGYYFNGELELSEAPIENGERAEEIENQSAFALAVEYKF
;
A
#
# COMPACT_ATOMS: atom_id res chain seq x y z
N MET A 1 -29.03 17.25 6.96
CA MET A 1 -28.91 18.49 6.14
C MET A 1 -27.71 19.25 6.69
N GLY A 2 -26.65 19.37 5.89
CA GLY A 2 -25.40 20.05 6.28
C GLY A 2 -24.12 19.27 5.98
N ASN A 3 -23.89 18.85 4.73
CA ASN A 3 -22.56 18.40 4.30
C ASN A 3 -21.62 19.62 4.32
N ARG A 4 -20.64 19.61 5.22
CA ARG A 4 -19.45 20.46 5.09
C ARG A 4 -18.30 19.57 4.63
N PHE A 5 -18.15 19.45 3.32
CA PHE A 5 -16.88 19.05 2.72
C PHE A 5 -15.88 20.18 2.98
N ASP A 6 -14.94 19.98 3.90
CA ASP A 6 -13.85 20.92 4.12
C ASP A 6 -12.78 20.70 3.02
N LEU A 7 -12.92 21.44 1.93
CA LEU A 7 -12.10 21.34 0.70
C LEU A 7 -10.72 22.01 0.80
N ARG A 8 -10.23 22.33 2.01
CA ARG A 8 -9.04 23.18 2.16
C ARG A 8 -7.73 22.43 1.96
N ALA A 9 -7.60 21.18 2.44
CA ALA A 9 -6.41 20.34 2.22
C ALA A 9 -6.21 19.82 0.76
N PRO A 10 -7.23 19.39 -0.01
CA PRO A 10 -7.02 18.90 -1.38
C PRO A 10 -6.60 19.98 -2.37
N SER A 11 -6.83 21.26 -2.05
CA SER A 11 -6.54 22.37 -2.96
C SER A 11 -5.04 22.60 -3.19
N LEU A 12 -4.20 22.49 -2.16
CA LEU A 12 -2.75 22.69 -2.29
C LEU A 12 -2.07 21.56 -3.06
N LEU A 13 -2.50 20.31 -2.84
CA LEU A 13 -1.95 19.13 -3.51
C LEU A 13 -2.38 19.07 -4.98
N LEU A 14 -3.62 19.44 -5.28
CA LEU A 14 -4.13 19.60 -6.64
C LEU A 14 -3.41 20.72 -7.39
N THR A 15 -3.12 21.84 -6.71
CA THR A 15 -2.37 22.97 -7.30
C THR A 15 -0.91 22.60 -7.55
N LEU A 16 -0.28 21.84 -6.65
CA LEU A 16 1.06 21.30 -6.85
C LEU A 16 1.09 20.32 -8.04
N LEU A 17 0.10 19.41 -8.13
CA LEU A 17 -0.06 18.48 -9.26
C LEU A 17 -0.26 19.22 -10.60
N LEU A 18 -1.09 20.26 -10.61
CA LEU A 18 -1.32 21.13 -11.78
C LEU A 18 -0.06 21.90 -12.18
N SER A 19 0.69 22.44 -11.20
CA SER A 19 1.95 23.15 -11.48
C SER A 19 3.03 22.23 -12.06
N LEU A 20 3.10 20.97 -11.57
CA LEU A 20 3.91 19.91 -12.16
C LEU A 20 3.47 19.66 -13.61
N LEU A 21 2.17 19.47 -13.87
CA LEU A 21 1.62 19.27 -15.22
C LEU A 21 1.98 20.40 -16.21
N TYR A 22 2.05 21.66 -15.78
CA TYR A 22 2.45 22.78 -16.63
C TYR A 22 3.95 22.78 -16.99
N SER A 23 4.83 22.29 -16.10
CA SER A 23 6.26 22.15 -16.40
C SER A 23 6.61 20.97 -17.33
N PHE A 24 5.67 20.07 -17.63
CA PHE A 24 5.93 18.85 -18.43
C PHE A 24 5.77 19.00 -19.95
N GLN A 25 5.32 20.14 -20.47
CA GLN A 25 5.30 20.36 -21.92
C GLN A 25 6.71 20.37 -22.56
N ALA A 26 7.77 20.37 -21.74
CA ALA A 26 9.16 20.30 -22.21
C ALA A 26 9.71 18.88 -22.46
N PHE A 27 8.93 17.81 -22.22
CA PHE A 27 9.41 16.41 -22.36
C PHE A 27 8.71 15.60 -23.47
N ALA A 28 8.10 16.26 -24.45
CA ALA A 28 7.30 15.63 -25.50
C ALA A 28 8.07 14.78 -26.53
N ASP A 29 9.39 14.56 -26.37
CA ASP A 29 10.21 13.89 -27.37
C ASP A 29 11.14 12.83 -26.75
N ARG A 30 10.56 11.86 -26.03
CA ARG A 30 11.29 10.71 -25.49
C ARG A 30 10.89 9.40 -26.19
N PRO A 31 11.86 8.49 -26.45
CA PRO A 31 11.61 7.24 -27.14
C PRO A 31 10.55 6.40 -26.42
N LYS A 32 9.69 5.74 -27.21
CA LYS A 32 8.63 4.84 -26.73
C LYS A 32 9.17 3.89 -25.66
N GLY A 33 8.59 3.94 -24.45
CA GLY A 33 8.83 2.94 -23.40
C GLY A 33 9.74 3.35 -22.23
N HIS A 34 10.17 4.61 -22.14
CA HIS A 34 10.80 5.13 -20.91
C HIS A 34 9.91 6.20 -20.27
N TYR A 35 9.06 5.76 -19.35
CA TYR A 35 8.20 6.65 -18.57
C TYR A 35 8.85 6.94 -17.22
N PRO A 36 9.59 8.05 -17.06
CA PRO A 36 10.25 8.38 -15.82
C PRO A 36 9.26 8.72 -14.70
N PHE A 37 8.00 8.99 -15.02
CA PHE A 37 7.00 9.42 -14.04
C PHE A 37 5.70 8.62 -14.19
N SER A 38 5.08 8.28 -13.06
CA SER A 38 3.75 7.72 -13.03
C SER A 38 2.92 8.28 -11.88
N ILE A 39 1.61 8.32 -12.10
CA ILE A 39 0.62 8.56 -11.06
C ILE A 39 -0.36 7.40 -11.02
N SER A 40 -0.86 7.08 -9.83
CA SER A 40 -1.93 6.10 -9.67
C SER A 40 -2.97 6.55 -8.67
N ALA A 41 -4.19 6.08 -8.86
CA ALA A 41 -5.29 6.21 -7.93
C ALA A 41 -5.96 4.85 -7.76
N SER A 42 -6.32 4.50 -6.53
CA SER A 42 -7.04 3.26 -6.23
C SER A 42 -8.18 3.51 -5.26
N ARG A 43 -9.28 2.80 -5.43
CA ARG A 43 -10.38 2.69 -4.47
C ARG A 43 -10.49 1.24 -4.02
N ILE A 44 -10.57 1.03 -2.73
CA ILE A 44 -10.75 -0.29 -2.10
C ILE A 44 -11.98 -0.20 -1.22
N GLY A 45 -12.86 -1.19 -1.29
CA GLY A 45 -14.02 -1.31 -0.43
C GLY A 45 -14.16 -2.73 0.09
N THR A 46 -14.66 -2.86 1.31
CA THR A 46 -14.91 -4.16 1.93
C THR A 46 -16.40 -4.36 2.18
N ALA A 47 -16.81 -5.62 2.27
CA ALA A 47 -18.06 -5.95 2.95
C ALA A 47 -17.94 -5.59 4.43
N GLU A 48 -19.09 -5.49 5.09
CA GLU A 48 -19.18 -5.42 6.54
C GLU A 48 -18.66 -6.72 7.17
N ALA A 49 -17.92 -6.60 8.27
CA ALA A 49 -17.41 -7.69 9.08
C ALA A 49 -17.72 -7.41 10.55
N ASP A 50 -18.06 -8.45 11.32
CA ASP A 50 -18.10 -8.33 12.77
C ASP A 50 -16.68 -8.15 13.34
N VAL A 51 -16.57 -7.43 14.45
CA VAL A 51 -15.31 -7.16 15.15
C VAL A 51 -15.44 -7.51 16.63
N GLY A 52 -14.54 -8.34 17.14
CA GLY A 52 -14.57 -8.86 18.50
C GLY A 52 -15.76 -9.78 18.77
N GLY A 53 -16.03 -10.05 20.05
CA GLY A 53 -17.16 -10.89 20.49
C GLY A 53 -18.50 -10.17 20.66
N GLY A 54 -18.53 -8.85 20.45
CA GLY A 54 -19.70 -7.98 20.67
C GLY A 54 -20.51 -7.69 19.41
N PRO A 55 -21.57 -6.85 19.48
CA PRO A 55 -22.41 -6.49 18.33
C PRO A 55 -21.74 -5.42 17.44
N GLN A 56 -20.40 -5.38 17.37
CA GLN A 56 -19.66 -4.39 16.59
C GLN A 56 -19.42 -4.92 15.19
N SER A 57 -19.67 -4.07 14.19
CA SER A 57 -19.34 -4.34 12.81
C SER A 57 -18.54 -3.20 12.21
N LEU A 58 -17.75 -3.51 11.20
CA LEU A 58 -16.85 -2.60 10.52
C LEU A 58 -16.98 -2.78 9.00
N GLN A 59 -17.21 -1.68 8.31
CA GLN A 59 -17.00 -1.58 6.87
C GLN A 59 -15.86 -0.61 6.58
N ARG A 60 -14.99 -0.96 5.62
CA ARG A 60 -13.84 -0.14 5.25
C ARG A 60 -13.92 0.34 3.81
N GLU A 61 -13.64 1.63 3.61
CA GLU A 61 -13.36 2.21 2.29
C GLU A 61 -11.98 2.87 2.30
N SER A 62 -11.25 2.81 1.19
CA SER A 62 -9.93 3.43 1.10
C SER A 62 -9.68 4.02 -0.26
N TRP A 63 -9.17 5.24 -0.27
CA TRP A 63 -8.64 5.92 -1.45
C TRP A 63 -7.13 6.07 -1.34
N LEU A 64 -6.40 5.63 -2.34
CA LEU A 64 -4.95 5.66 -2.37
C LEU A 64 -4.49 6.41 -3.61
N PHE A 65 -3.54 7.32 -3.44
CA PHE A 65 -2.95 8.11 -4.51
C PHE A 65 -1.43 8.04 -4.40
N ASP A 66 -0.77 7.71 -5.50
CA ASP A 66 0.70 7.68 -5.57
C ASP A 66 1.21 8.51 -6.74
N ALA A 67 2.37 9.12 -6.54
CA ALA A 67 3.19 9.70 -7.58
C ALA A 67 4.61 9.12 -7.48
N LYS A 68 5.16 8.64 -8.59
CA LYS A 68 6.45 7.96 -8.63
C LYS A 68 7.31 8.54 -9.74
N ALA A 69 8.58 8.79 -9.44
CA ALA A 69 9.58 9.16 -10.42
C ALA A 69 10.75 8.16 -10.38
N LYS A 70 11.29 7.79 -11.53
CA LYS A 70 12.47 6.92 -11.66
C LYS A 70 13.45 7.48 -12.66
N TYR A 71 14.71 7.55 -12.25
CA TYR A 71 15.81 8.05 -13.05
C TYR A 71 16.93 7.01 -13.15
N SER A 72 17.28 6.60 -14.37
CA SER A 72 18.41 5.70 -14.60
C SER A 72 19.68 6.52 -14.78
N VAL A 73 20.52 6.56 -13.75
CA VAL A 73 21.79 7.32 -13.77
C VAL A 73 22.74 6.71 -14.80
N ASN A 74 22.87 5.39 -14.79
CA ASN A 74 23.59 4.61 -15.80
C ASN A 74 23.05 3.16 -15.83
N ARG A 75 23.78 2.23 -16.45
CA ARG A 75 23.36 0.82 -16.55
C ARG A 75 23.32 0.10 -15.20
N GLN A 76 24.14 0.53 -14.24
CA GLN A 76 24.28 -0.09 -12.93
C GLN A 76 23.37 0.58 -11.89
N TRP A 77 23.17 1.90 -11.97
CA TRP A 77 22.48 2.67 -10.95
C TRP A 77 21.15 3.24 -11.43
N SER A 78 20.12 3.11 -10.60
CA SER A 78 18.84 3.79 -10.78
C SER A 78 18.39 4.40 -9.46
N LEU A 79 17.81 5.60 -9.53
CA LEU A 79 17.21 6.30 -8.41
C LEU A 79 15.70 6.36 -8.61
N GLY A 80 14.95 6.45 -7.52
CA GLY A 80 13.53 6.70 -7.56
C GLY A 80 13.04 7.51 -6.37
N VAL A 81 11.93 8.17 -6.57
CA VAL A 81 11.20 8.93 -5.55
C VAL A 81 9.74 8.48 -5.60
N ASN A 82 9.12 8.31 -4.44
CA ASN A 82 7.69 8.04 -4.33
C ASN A 82 7.05 8.99 -3.31
N LEU A 83 5.87 9.48 -3.63
CA LEU A 83 4.97 10.20 -2.74
C LEU A 83 3.63 9.48 -2.73
N GLY A 84 3.02 9.37 -1.57
CA GLY A 84 1.73 8.72 -1.42
C GLY A 84 0.82 9.45 -0.44
N TYR A 85 -0.47 9.46 -0.74
CA TYR A 85 -1.55 9.87 0.16
C TYR A 85 -2.60 8.76 0.20
N ALA A 86 -3.10 8.44 1.39
CA ALA A 86 -4.26 7.58 1.53
C ALA A 86 -5.26 8.16 2.53
N ASP A 87 -6.52 8.01 2.17
CA ASP A 87 -7.69 8.36 2.95
C ASP A 87 -8.43 7.06 3.25
N LEU A 88 -8.48 6.66 4.51
CA LEU A 88 -9.02 5.38 4.95
C LEU A 88 -10.24 5.66 5.83
N ASP A 89 -11.41 5.23 5.40
CA ASP A 89 -12.68 5.38 6.09
C ASP A 89 -13.05 4.07 6.79
N TYR A 90 -13.49 4.20 8.05
CA TYR A 90 -13.88 3.11 8.94
C TYR A 90 -15.31 3.38 9.43
N ASP A 91 -16.29 2.77 8.77
CA ASP A 91 -17.70 2.89 9.13
C ASP A 91 -18.06 1.80 10.14
N TRP A 92 -18.12 2.19 11.41
CA TRP A 92 -18.52 1.33 12.51
C TRP A 92 -20.04 1.28 12.64
N GLY A 93 -20.63 0.08 12.69
CA GLY A 93 -22.07 -0.13 12.76
C GLY A 93 -22.74 0.52 13.97
N ASN A 94 -22.03 0.57 15.10
CA ASN A 94 -22.45 1.29 16.31
C ASN A 94 -21.57 2.52 16.55
N ARG A 95 -21.85 3.62 15.87
CA ARG A 95 -21.07 4.86 16.01
C ARG A 95 -20.98 5.32 17.46
N GLY A 96 -19.75 5.51 17.96
CA GLY A 96 -19.48 5.90 19.35
C GLY A 96 -19.37 4.70 20.30
N SER A 97 -19.28 3.48 19.78
CA SER A 97 -18.87 2.32 20.56
C SER A 97 -17.39 2.42 20.96
N THR A 98 -17.09 1.68 22.02
CA THR A 98 -15.72 1.47 22.47
C THR A 98 -15.26 0.08 22.02
N LEU A 99 -14.01 0.01 21.61
CA LEU A 99 -13.28 -1.22 21.33
C LEU A 99 -12.42 -1.58 22.55
N PHE A 100 -11.87 -2.80 22.56
CA PHE A 100 -10.94 -3.29 23.55
C PHE A 100 -11.49 -3.17 24.97
N ASP A 101 -12.67 -3.73 25.23
CA ASP A 101 -13.35 -3.68 26.54
C ASP A 101 -13.60 -2.26 27.11
N GLY A 102 -13.74 -1.25 26.25
CA GLY A 102 -13.96 0.12 26.71
C GLY A 102 -12.74 1.03 26.66
N ASN A 103 -11.58 0.50 26.31
CA ASN A 103 -10.30 1.23 26.40
C ASN A 103 -10.04 2.17 25.22
N LEU A 104 -10.77 2.04 24.11
CA LEU A 104 -10.59 2.92 22.95
C LEU A 104 -11.92 3.32 22.34
N SER A 105 -12.12 4.61 22.08
CA SER A 105 -13.25 5.06 21.26
C SER A 105 -12.99 4.74 19.78
N SER A 106 -14.01 4.27 19.05
CA SER A 106 -13.88 4.02 17.61
C SER A 106 -13.45 5.27 16.84
N TRP A 107 -12.47 5.17 15.95
CA TRP A 107 -12.12 6.22 14.98
C TRP A 107 -12.97 6.11 13.71
N GLN A 108 -13.06 7.18 12.93
CA GLN A 108 -13.84 7.17 11.67
C GLN A 108 -12.95 7.26 10.44
N GLN A 109 -11.82 7.95 10.55
CA GLN A 109 -10.97 8.20 9.41
C GLN A 109 -9.50 8.11 9.81
N VAL A 110 -8.69 7.51 8.95
CA VAL A 110 -7.23 7.52 9.05
C VAL A 110 -6.66 8.19 7.81
N GLN A 111 -5.85 9.22 8.02
CA GLN A 111 -5.08 9.86 6.95
C GLN A 111 -3.65 9.37 6.98
N ARG A 112 -3.12 9.02 5.80
CA ARG A 112 -1.75 8.57 5.63
C ARG A 112 -1.02 9.36 4.57
N TYR A 113 0.15 9.88 4.93
CA TYR A 113 1.09 10.52 4.02
C TYR A 113 2.37 9.70 3.97
N SER A 114 2.99 9.56 2.80
CA SER A 114 4.26 8.86 2.68
C SER A 114 5.18 9.51 1.67
N ALA A 115 6.47 9.46 1.95
CA ALA A 115 7.52 9.87 1.05
C ALA A 115 8.65 8.84 1.11
N GLY A 116 9.23 8.50 -0.03
CA GLY A 116 10.31 7.52 -0.08
C GLY A 116 11.29 7.79 -1.20
N LEU A 117 12.50 7.28 -1.00
CA LEU A 117 13.57 7.26 -1.97
C LEU A 117 13.91 5.81 -2.26
N SER A 118 14.44 5.53 -3.45
CA SER A 118 14.97 4.21 -3.77
C SER A 118 16.25 4.32 -4.57
N VAL A 119 17.18 3.42 -4.27
CA VAL A 119 18.42 3.23 -5.01
C VAL A 119 18.47 1.77 -5.42
N SER A 120 18.57 1.52 -6.72
CA SER A 120 18.84 0.19 -7.27
C SER A 120 20.26 0.14 -7.81
N TYR A 121 21.00 -0.90 -7.43
CA TYR A 121 22.36 -1.16 -7.89
C TYR A 121 22.48 -2.52 -8.55
N ARG A 122 23.04 -2.56 -9.75
CA ARG A 122 23.33 -3.79 -10.51
C ARG A 122 24.82 -3.83 -10.83
N PRO A 123 25.66 -4.45 -9.99
CA PRO A 123 27.11 -4.50 -10.24
C PRO A 123 27.44 -5.24 -11.54
N ASP A 124 26.70 -6.30 -11.83
CA ASP A 124 26.91 -7.17 -12.99
C ASP A 124 25.57 -7.62 -13.61
N LYS A 125 25.60 -8.65 -14.45
CA LYS A 125 24.43 -9.18 -15.16
C LYS A 125 23.52 -10.05 -14.28
N HIS A 126 24.01 -10.54 -13.15
CA HIS A 126 23.34 -11.49 -12.26
C HIS A 126 22.77 -10.78 -11.03
N TRP A 127 23.53 -9.92 -10.35
CA TRP A 127 23.10 -9.33 -9.09
C TRP A 127 22.33 -8.03 -9.23
N MET A 128 21.30 -7.88 -8.41
CA MET A 128 20.52 -6.65 -8.26
C MET A 128 20.26 -6.39 -6.78
N PHE A 129 20.54 -5.17 -6.33
CA PHE A 129 20.28 -4.72 -4.98
C PHE A 129 19.31 -3.54 -5.00
N LEU A 130 18.45 -3.46 -4.00
CA LEU A 130 17.54 -2.35 -3.76
C LEU A 130 17.74 -1.88 -2.32
N LEU A 131 17.78 -0.57 -2.13
CA LEU A 131 17.63 0.10 -0.84
C LEU A 131 16.59 1.20 -0.99
N ALA A 132 15.55 1.18 -0.16
CA ALA A 132 14.42 2.09 -0.26
C ALA A 132 13.99 2.59 1.13
N PRO A 133 14.59 3.68 1.64
CA PRO A 133 14.10 4.34 2.84
C PRO A 133 12.76 5.05 2.58
N LYS A 134 11.89 5.05 3.59
CA LYS A 134 10.59 5.70 3.59
C LYS A 134 10.33 6.43 4.91
N LEU A 135 9.60 7.52 4.82
CA LEU A 135 8.95 8.23 5.92
C LEU A 135 7.44 8.15 5.69
N GLN A 136 6.68 8.02 6.76
CA GLN A 136 5.23 7.95 6.74
C GLN A 136 4.66 8.73 7.92
N TYR A 137 3.49 9.30 7.72
CA TYR A 137 2.62 9.80 8.79
C TYR A 137 1.29 9.06 8.67
N ALA A 138 0.75 8.51 9.76
CA ALA A 138 -0.51 7.77 9.73
C ALA A 138 -1.30 7.99 11.02
N SER A 139 -2.35 8.82 10.97
CA SER A 139 -3.13 9.23 12.14
C SER A 139 -4.61 9.06 11.90
N ALA A 140 -5.33 8.62 12.92
CA ALA A 140 -6.77 8.69 13.00
C ALA A 140 -7.25 10.14 13.21
N ASP A 141 -8.54 10.38 12.98
CA ASP A 141 -9.23 11.65 13.23
C ASP A 141 -9.29 12.02 14.72
N THR A 142 -8.99 11.07 15.60
CA THR A 142 -8.93 11.21 17.06
C THR A 142 -7.54 11.66 17.56
N ALA A 143 -6.51 11.68 16.71
CA ALA A 143 -5.13 12.00 17.11
C ALA A 143 -4.46 13.03 16.16
N PRO A 144 -3.49 13.82 16.66
CA PRO A 144 -2.77 14.78 15.85
C PRO A 144 -1.76 14.10 14.89
N VAL A 145 -1.80 14.48 13.62
CA VAL A 145 -0.87 13.98 12.58
C VAL A 145 0.61 14.30 12.89
N SER A 146 0.89 15.32 13.71
CA SER A 146 2.26 15.73 14.07
C SER A 146 3.07 14.64 14.74
N ASP A 147 2.40 13.80 15.53
CA ASP A 147 3.03 12.78 16.37
C ASP A 147 2.93 11.39 15.72
N ALA A 148 2.26 11.31 14.57
CA ALA A 148 2.00 10.07 13.85
C ALA A 148 3.13 9.63 12.91
N ALA A 149 4.36 10.07 13.15
CA ALA A 149 5.50 9.84 12.26
C ALA A 149 6.10 8.43 12.44
N SER A 150 6.29 7.71 11.34
CA SER A 150 7.09 6.48 11.30
C SER A 150 8.09 6.48 10.15
N TYR A 151 9.18 5.73 10.30
CA TYR A 151 10.17 5.60 9.25
C TYR A 151 10.63 4.16 9.10
N GLY A 152 11.12 3.82 7.91
CA GLY A 152 11.59 2.48 7.65
C GLY A 152 12.49 2.41 6.44
N VAL A 153 13.06 1.24 6.22
CA VAL A 153 13.88 0.95 5.05
C VAL A 153 13.58 -0.44 4.55
N VAL A 154 13.36 -0.55 3.24
CA VAL A 154 13.24 -1.82 2.55
C VAL A 154 14.54 -2.08 1.81
N ALA A 155 15.14 -3.23 2.04
CA ALA A 155 16.32 -3.68 1.32
C ALA A 155 16.05 -5.03 0.66
N SER A 156 16.61 -5.27 -0.52
CA SER A 156 16.59 -6.61 -1.12
C SER A 156 17.81 -6.90 -1.98
N ALA A 157 18.13 -8.18 -2.09
CA ALA A 157 19.13 -8.73 -3.00
C ALA A 157 18.45 -9.79 -3.86
N MET A 158 18.57 -9.64 -5.18
CA MET A 158 18.01 -10.56 -6.17
C MET A 158 19.11 -11.07 -7.09
N TYR A 159 19.09 -12.37 -7.36
CA TYR A 159 19.90 -13.02 -8.36
C TYR A 159 19.10 -13.23 -9.64
N ARG A 160 19.67 -12.82 -10.77
CA ARG A 160 19.16 -13.04 -12.12
C ARG A 160 19.82 -14.27 -12.71
N PHE A 161 19.02 -15.27 -13.04
CA PHE A 161 19.48 -16.45 -13.78
C PHE A 161 19.66 -16.12 -15.26
N ASP A 162 20.42 -16.94 -16.00
CA ASP A 162 20.70 -16.69 -17.42
C ASP A 162 19.42 -16.71 -18.31
N ASN A 163 18.35 -17.37 -17.85
CA ASN A 163 17.03 -17.34 -18.50
C ASN A 163 16.24 -16.03 -18.21
N GLY A 164 16.81 -15.11 -17.43
CA GLY A 164 16.21 -13.83 -17.06
C GLY A 164 15.31 -13.86 -15.82
N ASN A 165 15.05 -15.02 -15.23
CA ASN A 165 14.28 -15.13 -13.98
C ASN A 165 15.04 -14.51 -12.82
N LEU A 166 14.30 -13.96 -11.86
CA LEU A 166 14.84 -13.33 -10.66
C LEU A 166 14.30 -14.01 -9.41
N LEU A 167 15.19 -14.33 -8.49
CA LEU A 167 14.85 -14.80 -7.14
C LEU A 167 15.76 -14.11 -6.14
N GLY A 168 15.21 -13.74 -4.99
CA GLY A 168 15.94 -13.02 -3.98
C GLY A 168 15.21 -13.00 -2.66
N VAL A 169 15.87 -12.36 -1.71
CA VAL A 169 15.31 -12.09 -0.38
C VAL A 169 15.38 -10.60 -0.14
N GLY A 170 14.42 -10.12 0.65
CA GLY A 170 14.43 -8.77 1.14
C GLY A 170 13.98 -8.72 2.59
N VAL A 171 14.18 -7.54 3.18
CA VAL A 171 13.79 -7.23 4.54
C VAL A 171 13.23 -5.82 4.56
N ALA A 172 12.12 -5.65 5.27
CA ALA A 172 11.59 -4.35 5.64
C ALA A 172 11.87 -4.13 7.12
N TYR A 173 12.70 -3.14 7.45
CA TYR A 173 12.83 -2.63 8.80
C TYR A 173 11.90 -1.44 8.94
N LEU A 174 11.00 -1.48 9.91
CA LEU A 174 9.99 -0.46 10.17
C LEU A 174 10.15 -0.03 11.62
N ASN A 175 10.54 1.22 11.84
CA ASN A 175 10.39 1.88 13.12
C ASN A 175 9.02 2.57 13.09
N ASP A 176 8.00 1.79 13.41
CA ASP A 176 6.64 2.27 13.51
C ASP A 176 6.44 2.96 14.87
N ILE A 177 5.35 3.71 14.98
CA ILE A 177 4.99 4.36 16.24
C ILE A 177 4.87 3.26 17.31
N SER A 178 5.51 3.48 18.46
CA SER A 178 5.54 2.57 19.62
C SER A 178 6.22 1.19 19.44
N GLU A 179 6.58 0.75 18.23
CA GLU A 179 7.19 -0.56 18.03
C GLU A 179 8.11 -0.64 16.79
N VAL A 180 9.21 -1.39 16.93
CA VAL A 180 10.11 -1.74 15.83
C VAL A 180 9.80 -3.13 15.30
N ARG A 181 9.62 -3.24 13.98
CA ARG A 181 9.38 -4.52 13.29
C ARG A 181 10.36 -4.76 12.16
N THR A 182 10.75 -6.03 12.01
CA THR A 182 11.57 -6.50 10.88
C THR A 182 10.87 -7.63 10.15
N VAL A 183 10.44 -7.38 8.90
CA VAL A 183 9.69 -8.34 8.09
C VAL A 183 10.56 -8.86 6.94
N PRO A 184 10.99 -10.13 6.96
CA PRO A 184 11.62 -10.74 5.79
C PRO A 184 10.56 -11.00 4.72
N TYR A 185 10.95 -10.90 3.45
CA TYR A 185 10.09 -11.26 2.33
C TYR A 185 10.87 -11.90 1.19
N LEU A 186 10.17 -12.72 0.41
CA LEU A 186 10.71 -13.34 -0.79
C LEU A 186 10.52 -12.38 -1.98
N ALA A 187 11.60 -12.06 -2.68
CA ALA A 187 11.56 -11.23 -3.88
C ALA A 187 11.58 -12.12 -5.12
N VAL A 188 10.47 -12.17 -5.86
CA VAL A 188 10.28 -13.12 -6.98
C VAL A 188 9.87 -12.40 -8.25
N ASN A 189 10.52 -12.78 -9.35
CA ASN A 189 10.03 -12.52 -10.70
C ASN A 189 10.42 -13.70 -11.59
N TRP A 190 9.55 -14.70 -11.62
CA TRP A 190 9.79 -15.97 -12.26
C TRP A 190 8.84 -16.15 -13.44
N ARG A 191 9.41 -16.12 -14.65
CA ARG A 191 8.67 -16.47 -15.87
C ARG A 191 8.69 -17.99 -16.02
N ILE A 192 7.50 -18.59 -15.93
CA ILE A 192 7.32 -20.04 -16.11
C ILE A 192 7.30 -20.36 -17.61
N ASN A 193 6.55 -19.57 -18.38
CA ASN A 193 6.52 -19.59 -19.84
C ASN A 193 6.07 -18.21 -20.38
N GLU A 194 5.73 -18.12 -21.67
CA GLU A 194 5.34 -16.85 -22.30
C GLU A 194 4.07 -16.22 -21.71
N SER A 195 3.17 -17.05 -21.18
CA SER A 195 1.89 -16.62 -20.62
C SER A 195 1.89 -16.57 -19.09
N TRP A 196 2.63 -17.45 -18.43
CA TRP A 196 2.60 -17.60 -16.97
C TRP A 196 3.81 -17.00 -16.27
N ARG A 197 3.56 -16.23 -15.21
CA ARG A 197 4.58 -15.61 -14.37
C ARG A 197 4.18 -15.61 -12.90
N LEU A 198 5.08 -16.07 -12.05
CA LEU A 198 5.00 -15.91 -10.59
C LEU A 198 5.83 -14.70 -10.16
N GLY A 199 5.31 -13.86 -9.28
CA GLY A 199 6.07 -12.74 -8.72
C GLY A 199 5.40 -12.09 -7.53
N ASN A 200 6.01 -11.06 -6.98
CA ASN A 200 5.33 -10.24 -5.97
C ASN A 200 4.18 -9.44 -6.61
N PRO A 201 3.04 -9.25 -5.91
CA PRO A 201 1.91 -8.48 -6.39
C PRO A 201 2.27 -7.05 -6.82
N PHE A 202 1.52 -6.50 -7.78
CA PHE A 202 1.83 -5.21 -8.41
C PHE A 202 1.39 -3.98 -7.59
N SER A 203 0.36 -4.11 -6.75
CA SER A 203 -0.21 -2.99 -5.97
C SER A 203 -0.26 -3.33 -4.49
N ALA A 204 0.66 -2.74 -3.72
CA ALA A 204 0.76 -2.97 -2.28
C ALA A 204 -0.45 -2.43 -1.50
N GLY A 205 -1.32 -1.60 -2.09
CA GLY A 205 -2.49 -1.05 -1.38
C GLY A 205 -3.52 -2.12 -1.00
N PHE A 206 -4.04 -2.83 -2.00
CA PHE A 206 -5.02 -3.91 -1.80
C PHE A 206 -4.37 -5.19 -1.30
N THR A 207 -3.17 -5.51 -1.82
CA THR A 207 -2.53 -6.80 -1.55
C THR A 207 -1.59 -6.75 -0.34
N GLY A 208 -1.04 -5.60 0.03
CA GLY A 208 0.03 -5.53 1.04
C GLY A 208 1.42 -5.84 0.46
N PRO A 209 2.50 -5.64 1.25
CA PRO A 209 3.87 -5.69 0.75
C PRO A 209 4.46 -7.10 0.63
N ALA A 210 3.94 -8.07 1.38
CA ALA A 210 4.49 -9.43 1.46
C ALA A 210 3.54 -10.44 0.81
N GLY A 211 3.79 -10.77 -0.45
CA GLY A 211 2.85 -11.59 -1.22
C GLY A 211 3.44 -12.26 -2.44
N LEU A 212 2.67 -13.20 -2.98
CA LEU A 212 2.92 -13.84 -4.27
C LEU A 212 1.66 -13.81 -5.13
N GLU A 213 1.86 -13.57 -6.42
CA GLU A 213 0.83 -13.57 -7.46
C GLU A 213 1.29 -14.44 -8.63
N LEU A 214 0.46 -15.42 -8.98
CA LEU A 214 0.55 -16.13 -10.24
C LEU A 214 -0.30 -15.39 -11.28
N SER A 215 0.34 -14.93 -12.34
CA SER A 215 -0.29 -14.17 -13.41
C SER A 215 -0.30 -14.94 -14.74
N TYR A 216 -1.41 -14.84 -15.45
CA TYR A 216 -1.64 -15.40 -16.79
C TYR A 216 -1.92 -14.28 -17.79
N ARG A 217 -1.05 -14.14 -18.79
CA ARG A 217 -1.24 -13.21 -19.90
C ARG A 217 -2.12 -13.86 -20.95
N LEU A 218 -3.33 -13.32 -21.11
CA LEU A 218 -4.23 -13.72 -22.19
C LEU A 218 -3.77 -13.14 -23.53
N ASN A 219 -3.40 -11.85 -23.55
CA ASN A 219 -2.90 -11.15 -24.73
C ASN A 219 -2.02 -9.94 -24.30
N PRO A 220 -1.43 -9.15 -25.21
CA PRO A 220 -0.58 -8.02 -24.83
C PRO A 220 -1.24 -6.95 -23.94
N SER A 221 -2.57 -6.85 -23.99
CA SER A 221 -3.37 -5.86 -23.25
C SER A 221 -4.05 -6.40 -22.00
N ILE A 222 -4.32 -7.70 -21.90
CA ILE A 222 -5.11 -8.29 -20.81
C ILE A 222 -4.33 -9.41 -20.12
N ASP A 223 -4.29 -9.36 -18.80
CA ASP A 223 -3.76 -10.42 -17.94
C ASP A 223 -4.64 -10.64 -16.71
N PHE A 224 -4.57 -11.85 -16.17
CA PHE A 224 -5.25 -12.27 -14.95
C PHE A 224 -4.21 -12.58 -13.88
N GLY A 225 -4.56 -12.38 -12.61
CA GLY A 225 -3.75 -12.73 -11.46
C GLY A 225 -4.55 -13.51 -10.43
N LEU A 226 -3.90 -14.46 -9.76
CA LEU A 226 -4.36 -15.10 -8.53
C LEU A 226 -3.22 -14.98 -7.52
N GLY A 227 -3.49 -14.44 -6.34
CA GLY A 227 -2.45 -14.24 -5.34
C GLY A 227 -2.96 -14.23 -3.91
N SER A 228 -2.00 -14.25 -3.00
CA SER A 228 -2.24 -14.03 -1.57
C SER A 228 -1.06 -13.30 -0.95
N SER A 229 -1.35 -12.55 0.10
CA SER A 229 -0.41 -11.62 0.69
C SER A 229 -0.82 -11.21 2.11
N LYS A 230 0.19 -10.93 2.93
CA LYS A 230 0.04 -10.39 4.28
C LYS A 230 0.01 -8.88 4.22
N ARG A 231 -0.89 -8.28 4.98
CA ARG A 231 -1.10 -6.84 5.08
C ARG A 231 -1.10 -6.45 6.55
N THR A 232 -0.29 -5.44 6.85
CA THR A 232 -0.22 -4.86 8.20
C THR A 232 -0.29 -3.35 8.09
N GLN A 233 -1.14 -2.73 8.91
CA GLN A 233 -1.35 -1.29 8.93
C GLN A 233 -1.35 -0.79 10.37
N ARG A 234 -0.40 0.08 10.71
CA ARG A 234 -0.38 0.78 11.99
C ARG A 234 -0.64 2.26 11.81
N PHE A 235 -1.38 2.86 12.75
CA PHE A 235 -1.67 4.30 12.79
C PHE A 235 -1.92 4.75 14.24
N LEU A 236 -1.61 6.02 14.49
CA LEU A 236 -1.85 6.68 15.78
C LEU A 236 -3.36 6.88 15.97
N VAL A 237 -3.88 6.58 17.15
CA VAL A 237 -5.30 6.77 17.50
C VAL A 237 -5.51 7.73 18.66
N GLU A 238 -4.54 7.88 19.56
CA GLU A 238 -4.54 8.88 20.64
C GLU A 238 -3.13 9.47 20.82
N ASP A 239 -2.99 10.47 21.69
CA ASP A 239 -1.67 11.01 22.09
C ASP A 239 -0.83 9.94 22.81
N ASP A 240 0.43 10.27 23.16
CA ASP A 240 1.35 9.38 23.88
C ASP A 240 1.66 8.04 23.17
N ASP A 241 1.78 8.09 21.84
CA ASP A 241 2.11 6.94 20.99
C ASP A 241 1.10 5.78 21.10
N VAL A 242 -0.18 6.04 21.41
CA VAL A 242 -1.21 4.98 21.39
C VAL A 242 -1.62 4.69 19.95
N THR A 243 -1.37 3.46 19.49
CA THR A 243 -1.60 3.04 18.12
C THR A 243 -2.50 1.83 18.03
N VAL A 244 -3.20 1.74 16.90
CA VAL A 244 -3.88 0.52 16.47
C VAL A 244 -3.12 -0.09 15.30
N GLU A 245 -2.92 -1.40 15.35
CA GLU A 245 -2.46 -2.22 14.25
C GLU A 245 -3.60 -3.08 13.70
N ILE A 246 -3.72 -3.14 12.38
CA ILE A 246 -4.56 -4.11 11.68
C ILE A 246 -3.63 -5.08 10.96
N ASP A 247 -3.69 -6.34 11.33
CA ASP A 247 -2.89 -7.41 10.74
C ASP A 247 -3.80 -8.47 10.11
N GLU A 248 -3.69 -8.70 8.80
CA GLU A 248 -4.62 -9.58 8.07
C GLU A 248 -3.98 -10.19 6.83
N TRP A 249 -4.56 -11.28 6.35
CA TRP A 249 -4.23 -11.86 5.05
C TRP A 249 -5.27 -11.50 4.02
N VAL A 250 -4.86 -11.40 2.75
CA VAL A 250 -5.77 -11.30 1.61
C VAL A 250 -5.46 -12.40 0.61
N SER A 251 -6.51 -13.02 0.07
CA SER A 251 -6.45 -13.82 -1.15
C SER A 251 -7.27 -13.13 -2.23
N PHE A 252 -6.79 -13.11 -3.47
CA PHE A 252 -7.40 -12.27 -4.50
C PHE A 252 -7.27 -12.82 -5.91
N LEU A 253 -8.24 -12.44 -6.73
CA LEU A 253 -8.19 -12.45 -8.19
C LEU A 253 -7.99 -11.03 -8.70
N ARG A 254 -7.19 -10.89 -9.76
CA ARG A 254 -6.92 -9.62 -10.44
C ARG A 254 -7.21 -9.74 -11.93
N VAL A 255 -7.81 -8.70 -12.51
CA VAL A 255 -7.86 -8.48 -13.94
C VAL A 255 -7.08 -7.21 -14.26
N GLY A 256 -6.01 -7.33 -15.03
CA GLY A 256 -5.20 -6.23 -15.53
C GLY A 256 -5.54 -5.89 -16.97
N TRP A 257 -5.72 -4.60 -17.27
CA TRP A 257 -5.96 -4.10 -18.63
C TRP A 257 -5.05 -2.92 -18.95
N LYS A 258 -4.20 -3.08 -19.96
CA LYS A 258 -3.39 -2.02 -20.56
C LYS A 258 -4.13 -1.44 -21.76
N LEU A 259 -4.70 -0.26 -21.57
CA LEU A 259 -5.45 0.42 -22.64
C LEU A 259 -4.49 0.90 -23.74
N ASN A 260 -3.33 1.43 -23.34
CA ASN A 260 -2.25 1.84 -24.24
C ASN A 260 -0.90 1.76 -23.51
N GLY A 261 0.15 2.33 -24.11
CA GLY A 261 1.49 2.33 -23.51
C GLY A 261 1.60 3.08 -22.18
N SER A 262 0.70 4.02 -21.91
CA SER A 262 0.72 4.93 -20.76
C SER A 262 -0.33 4.60 -19.70
N LEU A 263 -1.53 4.18 -20.11
CA LEU A 263 -2.68 3.98 -19.23
C LEU A 263 -2.98 2.51 -18.99
N SER A 264 -3.11 2.13 -17.71
CA SER A 264 -3.49 0.78 -17.29
C SER A 264 -4.46 0.79 -16.12
N PHE A 265 -5.29 -0.25 -16.06
CA PHE A 265 -6.29 -0.50 -15.04
C PHE A 265 -6.06 -1.87 -14.40
N ASN A 266 -6.38 -1.98 -13.11
CA ASN A 266 -6.49 -3.26 -12.43
C ASN A 266 -7.80 -3.28 -11.64
N ALA A 267 -8.54 -4.38 -11.75
CA ALA A 267 -9.68 -4.69 -10.90
C ALA A 267 -9.34 -5.90 -10.04
N TYR A 268 -9.76 -5.86 -8.77
CA TYR A 268 -9.53 -6.92 -7.79
C TYR A 268 -10.85 -7.35 -7.18
N ALA A 269 -10.97 -8.65 -6.97
CA ALA A 269 -11.95 -9.27 -6.09
C ALA A 269 -11.18 -10.19 -5.16
N GLY A 270 -11.39 -10.06 -3.86
CA GLY A 270 -10.63 -10.80 -2.86
C GLY A 270 -11.38 -10.98 -1.58
N TYR A 271 -10.70 -11.62 -0.64
CA TYR A 271 -11.21 -11.97 0.67
C TYR A 271 -10.11 -11.70 1.68
N TYR A 272 -10.40 -10.85 2.67
CA TYR A 272 -9.53 -10.64 3.81
C TYR A 272 -9.90 -11.64 4.89
N PHE A 273 -8.90 -12.23 5.53
CA PHE A 273 -9.10 -13.30 6.51
C PHE A 273 -7.99 -13.31 7.55
N ASN A 274 -8.28 -13.93 8.70
CA ASN A 274 -7.38 -13.93 9.86
C ASN A 274 -6.98 -12.48 10.19
N GLY A 275 -8.00 -11.62 10.27
CA GLY A 275 -7.84 -10.21 10.58
C GLY A 275 -7.84 -10.01 12.08
N GLU A 276 -6.91 -9.21 12.57
CA GLU A 276 -6.78 -8.85 13.97
C GLU A 276 -6.56 -7.35 14.08
N LEU A 277 -7.23 -6.75 15.03
CA LEU A 277 -7.06 -5.37 15.48
C LEU A 277 -6.32 -5.42 16.80
N GLU A 278 -5.14 -4.81 16.90
CA GLU A 278 -4.34 -4.79 18.12
C GLU A 278 -4.12 -3.36 18.61
N LEU A 279 -4.32 -3.14 19.90
CA LEU A 279 -4.00 -1.89 20.60
C LEU A 279 -2.58 -1.95 21.20
N SER A 280 -1.79 -0.91 20.99
CA SER A 280 -0.44 -0.78 21.56
C SER A 280 -0.42 -0.79 23.09
N GLU A 281 0.76 -1.03 23.69
CA GLU A 281 1.02 -1.26 25.13
C GLU A 281 0.68 -0.11 26.12
N ALA A 282 -0.18 0.85 25.76
CA ALA A 282 -0.74 1.83 26.68
C ALA A 282 -1.27 1.16 27.96
N PRO A 283 -1.27 1.84 29.12
CA PRO A 283 -1.73 1.23 30.36
C PRO A 283 -3.23 0.90 30.30
N ILE A 284 -3.53 -0.31 29.85
CA ILE A 284 -4.86 -0.91 29.87
C ILE A 284 -5.13 -1.33 31.32
N GLU A 285 -6.14 -0.71 31.94
CA GLU A 285 -6.46 -0.99 33.35
C GLU A 285 -6.97 -2.42 33.54
N ASN A 286 -7.69 -2.97 32.56
CA ASN A 286 -8.08 -4.39 32.37
C ASN A 286 -8.66 -4.56 30.95
N GLY A 287 -8.56 -5.75 30.35
CA GLY A 287 -9.30 -6.10 29.11
C GLY A 287 -8.47 -6.74 27.99
N GLU A 288 -9.16 -7.13 26.92
CA GLU A 288 -8.57 -7.63 25.68
C GLU A 288 -7.83 -6.52 24.93
N ARG A 289 -6.66 -6.87 24.38
CA ARG A 289 -5.82 -5.95 23.58
C ARG A 289 -5.95 -6.17 22.08
N ALA A 290 -6.57 -7.28 21.72
CA ALA A 290 -6.73 -7.73 20.36
C ALA A 290 -8.20 -8.07 20.15
N GLU A 291 -8.75 -7.66 19.02
CA GLU A 291 -10.08 -8.04 18.56
C GLU A 291 -9.96 -8.71 17.19
N GLU A 292 -10.62 -9.86 17.04
CA GLU A 292 -10.69 -10.52 15.74
C GLU A 292 -11.61 -9.72 14.81
N ILE A 293 -11.20 -9.56 13.56
CA ILE A 293 -12.08 -9.06 12.48
C ILE A 293 -12.56 -10.27 11.69
N GLU A 294 -13.88 -10.41 11.57
CA GLU A 294 -14.46 -11.46 10.75
C GLU A 294 -13.97 -11.35 9.31
N ASN A 295 -13.80 -12.50 8.68
CA ASN A 295 -13.37 -12.54 7.30
C ASN A 295 -14.36 -11.83 6.37
N GLN A 296 -13.86 -10.98 5.48
CA GLN A 296 -14.68 -10.09 4.66
C GLN A 296 -14.28 -10.13 3.19
N SER A 297 -15.30 -10.07 2.33
CA SER A 297 -15.08 -9.85 0.90
C SER A 297 -14.57 -8.43 0.64
N ALA A 298 -13.72 -8.25 -0.35
CA ALA A 298 -13.16 -6.95 -0.72
C ALA A 298 -13.04 -6.80 -2.23
N PHE A 299 -13.25 -5.57 -2.71
CA PHE A 299 -13.12 -5.20 -4.11
C PHE A 299 -12.23 -3.98 -4.25
N ALA A 300 -11.45 -3.92 -5.32
CA ALA A 300 -10.67 -2.73 -5.61
C ALA A 300 -10.60 -2.42 -7.10
N LEU A 301 -10.49 -1.14 -7.39
CA LEU A 301 -10.16 -0.62 -8.72
C LEU A 301 -8.92 0.26 -8.59
N ALA A 302 -7.97 0.08 -9.48
CA ALA A 302 -6.75 0.87 -9.55
C ALA A 302 -6.50 1.32 -10.98
N VAL A 303 -6.08 2.58 -11.14
CA VAL A 303 -5.65 3.15 -12.42
C VAL A 303 -4.23 3.69 -12.27
N GLU A 304 -3.41 3.48 -13.29
CA GLU A 304 -2.05 4.03 -13.37
C GLU A 304 -1.86 4.69 -14.74
N TYR A 305 -1.32 5.90 -14.72
CA TYR A 305 -0.90 6.63 -15.91
C TYR A 305 0.61 6.92 -15.87
N LYS A 306 1.28 6.64 -16.98
CA LYS A 306 2.73 6.78 -17.17
C LYS A 306 3.03 7.85 -18.21
N PHE A 307 3.88 8.79 -17.84
CA PHE A 307 4.29 9.96 -18.63
C PHE A 307 5.64 9.74 -19.27
#